data_AF-A0A0W0GF83-F1
#
_entry.id   AF-A0A0W0GF83-F1
#
_cell.length_a   1.000
_cell.length_b   1.000
_cell.length_c   1.000
_cell.angle_alpha   90.00
_cell.angle_beta   90.00
_cell.angle_gamma   90.00
#
_symmetry.space_group_name_H-M   'P 1'
#
loop_
_entity.id
_entity.type
_entity.pdbx_description
1 polymer ?
#
loop_
_entity_poly.entity_id
_entity_poly.type
_entity_poly.pdbx_seq_one_letter_code
_entity_poly.pdbx_strand_id
1 'polypeptide(L)'
;MNSSGAIGDNDPAAVQGKFDAVANENDPQRTLDCTDPFNVCDGNVIAYTVIATTNIYFCDIFFDEVPLEQLCTGQTSVSARNVYAGTVLHELTHAVASTDDVTYGCENDQNLDAPNQLVNADSYNCFATQAWQDTQCYNA
;
A
#
# COMPACT_ATOMS: atom_id res chain seq x y z
N MET A 1 -9.21 -13.90 11.00
CA MET A 1 -9.40 -12.92 9.92
C MET A 1 -10.29 -11.80 10.44
N ASN A 2 -9.70 -10.81 11.10
CA ASN A 2 -10.36 -9.53 11.42
C ASN A 2 -9.87 -8.43 10.46
N SER A 3 -9.24 -8.82 9.35
CA SER A 3 -8.79 -7.97 8.24
C SER A 3 -9.93 -7.51 7.33
N SER A 4 -11.17 -7.94 7.60
CA SER A 4 -12.37 -7.58 6.83
C SER A 4 -12.77 -6.11 6.95
N GLY A 5 -12.03 -5.28 7.70
CA GLY A 5 -12.38 -3.88 7.86
C GLY A 5 -11.94 -3.00 6.70
N ALA A 6 -10.70 -3.12 6.21
CA ALA A 6 -10.11 -2.12 5.30
C ALA A 6 -10.55 -2.25 3.84
N ILE A 7 -11.01 -3.44 3.44
CA ILE A 7 -11.63 -3.74 2.14
C ILE A 7 -12.94 -4.53 2.37
N GLY A 8 -13.63 -4.23 3.47
CA GLY A 8 -14.87 -4.90 3.87
C GLY A 8 -16.01 -4.70 2.89
N ASP A 9 -16.91 -5.67 2.83
CA ASP A 9 -18.19 -5.61 2.09
C ASP A 9 -18.12 -5.34 0.57
N ASN A 10 -16.91 -5.33 -0.01
CA ASN A 10 -16.67 -5.24 -1.44
C ASN A 10 -16.82 -6.59 -2.14
N ASP A 11 -17.08 -6.57 -3.45
CA ASP A 11 -17.02 -7.77 -4.28
C ASP A 11 -15.60 -8.36 -4.24
N PRO A 12 -15.40 -9.58 -3.72
CA PRO A 12 -14.07 -10.20 -3.64
C PRO A 12 -13.35 -10.27 -4.98
N ALA A 13 -14.08 -10.41 -6.09
CA ALA A 13 -13.46 -10.44 -7.42
C ALA A 13 -12.88 -9.07 -7.82
N ALA A 14 -13.50 -7.96 -7.40
CA ALA A 14 -13.00 -6.61 -7.66
C ALA A 14 -11.72 -6.34 -6.86
N VAL A 15 -11.69 -6.76 -5.59
CA VAL A 15 -10.53 -6.66 -4.71
C VAL A 15 -9.37 -7.51 -5.24
N GLN A 16 -9.66 -8.77 -5.56
CA GLN A 16 -8.69 -9.70 -6.12
C GLN A 16 -8.13 -9.16 -7.44
N GLY A 17 -8.96 -8.61 -8.32
CA GLY A 17 -8.51 -8.06 -9.61
C GLY A 17 -7.45 -6.97 -9.45
N LYS A 18 -7.50 -6.15 -8.39
CA LYS A 18 -6.50 -5.12 -8.12
C LYS A 18 -5.20 -5.71 -7.55
N PHE A 19 -5.29 -6.71 -6.66
CA PHE A 19 -4.11 -7.46 -6.22
C PHE A 19 -3.45 -8.23 -7.37
N ASP A 20 -4.23 -8.85 -8.24
CA ASP A 20 -3.75 -9.55 -9.43
C ASP A 20 -3.08 -8.57 -10.40
N ALA A 21 -3.61 -7.35 -10.58
CA ALA A 21 -2.96 -6.32 -11.39
C ALA A 21 -1.57 -5.98 -10.84
N VAL A 22 -1.45 -5.76 -9.52
CA VAL A 22 -0.14 -5.48 -8.89
C VAL A 22 0.80 -6.68 -8.96
N ALA A 23 0.31 -7.91 -8.72
CA ALA A 23 1.14 -9.11 -8.74
C ALA A 23 1.65 -9.49 -10.15
N ASN A 24 0.90 -9.11 -11.19
CA ASN A 24 1.27 -9.34 -12.59
C ASN A 24 1.94 -8.13 -13.25
N GLU A 25 2.13 -7.03 -12.51
CA GLU A 25 2.77 -5.83 -13.02
C GLU A 25 4.19 -6.15 -13.52
N ASN A 26 4.45 -5.79 -14.77
CA ASN A 26 5.68 -6.14 -15.46
C ASN A 26 6.10 -5.11 -16.52
N ASP A 27 5.60 -3.87 -16.46
CA ASP A 27 5.94 -2.84 -17.43
C ASP A 27 7.43 -2.48 -17.33
N PRO A 28 8.25 -2.83 -18.34
CA PRO A 28 9.68 -2.53 -18.30
C PRO A 28 9.98 -1.04 -18.51
N GLN A 29 8.98 -0.23 -18.87
CA GLN A 29 9.10 1.21 -19.09
C GLN A 29 8.75 2.02 -17.83
N ARG A 30 8.12 1.40 -16.83
CA ARG A 30 7.80 2.06 -15.57
C ARG A 30 9.09 2.44 -14.86
N THR A 31 9.24 3.74 -14.61
CA THR A 31 10.35 4.23 -13.79
C THR A 31 10.01 4.01 -12.32
N LEU A 32 10.94 3.38 -11.61
CA LEU A 32 11.02 3.36 -10.15
C LEU A 32 12.28 4.16 -9.79
N ASP A 33 12.11 5.35 -9.22
CA ASP A 33 13.22 6.28 -8.98
C ASP A 33 13.37 6.62 -7.48
N CYS A 34 14.60 6.81 -7.03
CA CYS A 34 14.92 7.25 -5.67
C CYS A 34 15.22 8.76 -5.61
N THR A 35 15.01 9.47 -6.71
CA THR A 35 15.14 10.93 -6.78
C THR A 35 13.75 11.57 -6.87
N ASP A 36 13.66 12.83 -6.43
CA ASP A 36 12.43 13.62 -6.49
C ASP A 36 12.53 14.73 -7.57
N PRO A 37 12.38 14.40 -8.86
CA PRO A 37 12.46 15.40 -9.93
C PRO A 37 11.28 16.38 -9.92
N PHE A 38 10.21 16.10 -9.18
CA PHE A 38 8.99 16.92 -9.15
C PHE A 38 8.86 17.78 -7.88
N ASN A 39 9.78 17.66 -6.92
CA ASN A 39 9.73 18.33 -5.61
C ASN A 39 8.45 18.01 -4.82
N VAL A 40 8.01 16.75 -4.86
CA VAL A 40 6.82 16.26 -4.14
C VAL A 40 7.19 15.72 -2.75
N CYS A 41 8.46 15.32 -2.54
CA CYS A 41 8.99 14.84 -1.28
C CYS A 41 9.19 15.98 -0.27
N ASP A 42 8.07 16.53 0.20
CA ASP A 42 7.99 17.50 1.28
C ASP A 42 7.17 16.93 2.45
N GLY A 43 7.49 17.36 3.66
CA GLY A 43 6.81 16.94 4.87
C GLY A 43 6.93 15.44 5.14
N ASN A 44 5.79 14.73 5.07
CA ASN A 44 5.66 13.31 5.43
C ASN A 44 5.34 12.42 4.22
N VAL A 45 5.61 12.87 2.99
CA VAL A 45 5.42 12.05 1.79
C VAL A 45 6.50 10.97 1.77
N ILE A 46 6.07 9.70 1.69
CA ILE A 46 6.96 8.53 1.71
C ILE A 46 7.34 8.14 0.27
N ALA A 47 6.35 8.10 -0.61
CA ALA A 47 6.52 7.87 -2.04
C ALA A 47 5.37 8.57 -2.79
N TYR A 48 5.46 8.63 -4.11
CA TYR A 48 4.35 9.09 -4.94
C TYR A 48 4.36 8.46 -6.33
N THR A 49 3.16 8.32 -6.89
CA THR A 49 2.93 7.86 -8.26
C THR A 49 2.44 8.99 -9.15
N VAL A 50 3.13 9.24 -10.27
CA VAL A 50 2.69 10.20 -11.28
C VAL A 50 1.68 9.54 -12.20
N ILE A 51 0.38 9.64 -11.88
CA ILE A 51 -0.74 8.95 -12.55
C ILE A 51 -0.66 8.98 -14.08
N ALA A 52 -0.31 10.13 -14.69
CA ALA A 52 -0.24 10.27 -16.14
C ALA A 52 0.83 9.38 -16.82
N THR A 53 1.89 9.04 -16.09
CA THR A 53 3.00 8.20 -16.57
C THR A 53 3.08 6.86 -15.85
N THR A 54 2.37 6.73 -14.73
CA THR A 54 2.39 5.60 -13.81
C THR A 54 3.79 5.28 -13.22
N ASN A 55 4.74 6.22 -13.36
CA ASN A 55 6.05 6.15 -12.72
C ASN A 55 5.94 6.41 -11.22
N ILE A 56 6.79 5.74 -10.44
CA ILE A 56 6.79 5.76 -8.98
C ILE A 56 8.13 6.31 -8.51
N TYR A 57 8.08 7.19 -7.50
CA TYR A 57 9.23 7.89 -6.95
C TYR A 57 9.23 7.72 -5.44
N PHE A 58 10.38 7.38 -4.87
CA PHE A 58 10.55 7.11 -3.45
C PHE A 58 11.29 8.28 -2.79
N CYS A 59 10.69 8.86 -1.76
CA CYS A 59 11.27 9.95 -0.98
C CYS A 59 12.29 9.42 0.04
N ASP A 60 13.11 10.31 0.61
CA ASP A 60 14.12 9.91 1.61
C ASP A 60 13.49 9.12 2.79
N ILE A 61 12.28 9.48 3.23
CA ILE A 61 11.54 8.82 4.32
C ILE A 61 11.25 7.35 4.01
N PHE A 62 11.07 6.95 2.74
CA PHE A 62 10.86 5.56 2.37
C PHE A 62 12.00 4.66 2.85
N PHE A 63 13.23 5.18 2.85
CA PHE A 63 14.40 4.39 3.25
C PHE A 63 14.56 4.25 4.76
N ASP A 64 13.74 4.95 5.56
CA ASP A 64 13.61 4.74 7.01
C ASP A 64 12.54 3.68 7.36
N GLU A 65 11.77 3.20 6.37
CA GLU A 65 10.78 2.16 6.57
C GLU A 65 11.40 0.77 6.83
N VAL A 66 10.63 -0.10 7.46
CA VAL A 66 11.11 -1.38 7.99
C VAL A 66 10.65 -2.59 7.16
N PRO A 67 11.38 -3.71 7.19
CA PRO A 67 10.98 -4.95 6.51
C PRO A 67 9.76 -5.63 7.15
N LEU A 68 9.01 -6.40 6.35
CA LEU A 68 7.78 -7.11 6.74
C LEU A 68 7.97 -8.02 7.96
N GLU A 69 9.16 -8.61 8.12
CA GLU A 69 9.50 -9.50 9.23
C GLU A 69 9.40 -8.81 10.60
N GLN A 70 9.54 -7.47 10.65
CA GLN A 70 9.38 -6.71 11.89
C GLN A 70 7.93 -6.69 12.41
N LEU A 71 6.94 -6.99 11.57
CA LEU A 71 5.56 -7.20 12.02
C LEU A 71 5.44 -8.45 12.90
N CYS A 72 6.30 -9.44 12.69
CA CYS A 72 6.27 -10.71 13.41
C CYS A 72 7.02 -10.64 14.73
N THR A 73 8.05 -9.80 14.83
CA THR A 73 8.80 -9.57 16.08
C THR A 73 8.14 -8.54 16.99
N GLY A 74 7.11 -7.82 16.50
CA GLY A 74 6.48 -6.71 17.20
C GLY A 74 7.32 -5.44 17.25
N GLN A 75 8.40 -5.36 16.45
CA GLN A 75 9.21 -4.13 16.30
C GLN A 75 8.43 -3.04 15.53
N THR A 76 7.46 -3.43 14.71
CA THR A 76 6.46 -2.55 14.12
C THR A 76 5.05 -3.16 14.22
N SER A 77 4.04 -2.40 13.81
CA SER A 77 2.65 -2.83 13.71
C SER A 77 2.05 -2.42 12.37
N VAL A 78 0.96 -3.08 11.95
CA VAL A 78 0.18 -2.68 10.76
C VAL A 78 -0.24 -1.21 10.84
N SER A 79 -0.63 -0.75 12.03
CA SER A 79 -1.02 0.64 12.27
C SER A 79 0.13 1.65 12.16
N ALA A 80 1.39 1.22 12.28
CA ALA A 80 2.54 2.12 12.17
C ALA A 80 2.78 2.58 10.72
N ARG A 81 2.26 1.84 9.73
CA ARG A 81 2.32 2.18 8.29
C ARG A 81 3.73 2.57 7.82
N ASN A 82 4.74 1.89 8.32
CA ASN A 82 6.14 2.16 8.02
C ASN A 82 6.83 0.92 7.45
N VAL A 83 6.09 0.08 6.73
CA VAL A 83 6.63 -1.14 6.11
C VAL A 83 6.79 -0.89 4.62
N TYR A 84 8.04 -0.92 4.12
CA TYR A 84 8.33 -0.52 2.73
C TYR A 84 7.56 -1.34 1.69
N ALA A 85 7.31 -2.62 1.97
CA ALA A 85 6.53 -3.47 1.06
C ALA A 85 5.07 -3.01 0.95
N GLY A 86 4.52 -2.47 2.03
CA GLY A 86 3.19 -1.88 2.06
C GLY A 86 3.11 -0.58 1.25
N THR A 87 4.12 0.28 1.38
CA THR A 87 4.25 1.51 0.58
C THR A 87 4.40 1.21 -0.91
N VAL A 88 5.26 0.25 -1.29
CA VAL A 88 5.40 -0.15 -2.70
C VAL A 88 4.09 -0.68 -3.26
N LEU A 89 3.37 -1.53 -2.50
CA LEU A 89 2.06 -2.02 -2.91
C LEU A 89 1.06 -0.87 -3.12
N HIS A 90 1.00 0.08 -2.18
CA HIS A 90 0.15 1.26 -2.27
C HIS A 90 0.39 2.03 -3.59
N GLU A 91 1.64 2.40 -3.87
CA GLU A 91 1.99 3.12 -5.10
C GLU A 91 1.68 2.31 -6.37
N LEU A 92 1.93 1.01 -6.34
CA LEU A 92 1.58 0.14 -7.47
C LEU A 92 0.07 0.13 -7.72
N THR A 93 -0.77 0.19 -6.68
CA THR A 93 -2.21 0.26 -6.90
C THR A 93 -2.63 1.53 -7.64
N HIS A 94 -1.98 2.69 -7.41
CA HIS A 94 -2.22 3.88 -8.21
C HIS A 94 -1.87 3.64 -9.68
N ALA A 95 -0.71 3.00 -9.91
CA ALA A 95 -0.16 2.78 -11.23
C ALA A 95 -0.98 1.82 -12.09
N VAL A 96 -1.47 0.71 -11.52
CA VAL A 96 -2.04 -0.40 -12.32
C VAL A 96 -3.50 -0.72 -11.99
N ALA A 97 -4.03 -0.16 -10.90
CA ALA A 97 -5.37 -0.48 -10.40
C ALA A 97 -6.25 0.76 -10.23
N SER A 98 -5.79 1.94 -10.65
CA SER A 98 -6.52 3.21 -10.60
C SER A 98 -7.14 3.47 -9.21
N THR A 99 -6.35 3.26 -8.16
CA THR A 99 -6.70 3.73 -6.81
C THR A 99 -6.35 5.20 -6.65
N ASP A 100 -6.96 5.83 -5.65
CA ASP A 100 -6.77 7.20 -5.20
C ASP A 100 -6.36 7.20 -3.71
N ASP A 101 -5.93 8.35 -3.22
CA ASP A 101 -5.68 8.60 -1.80
C ASP A 101 -6.91 9.24 -1.15
N VAL A 102 -7.85 8.39 -0.72
CA VAL A 102 -9.08 8.87 -0.05
C VAL A 102 -8.79 9.22 1.41
N THR A 103 -8.01 8.37 2.08
CA THR A 103 -7.56 8.57 3.46
C THR A 103 -6.28 7.77 3.71
N TYR A 104 -5.66 7.99 4.87
CA TYR A 104 -4.51 7.22 5.33
C TYR A 104 -4.70 6.77 6.76
N GLY A 105 -4.15 5.61 7.10
CA GLY A 105 -4.27 5.01 8.42
C GLY A 105 -5.24 3.84 8.38
N CYS A 106 -4.76 2.65 8.76
CA CYS A 106 -5.57 1.43 8.75
C CYS A 106 -6.90 1.57 9.55
N GLU A 107 -6.92 2.36 10.63
CA GLU A 107 -8.17 2.70 11.34
C GLU A 107 -9.12 3.55 10.48
N ASN A 108 -8.61 4.54 9.75
CA ASN A 108 -9.41 5.37 8.86
C ASN A 108 -9.90 4.58 7.64
N ASP A 109 -9.04 3.74 7.06
CA ASP A 109 -9.38 2.86 5.94
C ASP A 109 -10.56 1.95 6.30
N GLN A 110 -10.55 1.38 7.51
CA GLN A 110 -11.61 0.53 8.03
C GLN A 110 -12.94 1.26 8.25
N ASN A 111 -12.92 2.59 8.36
CA ASN A 111 -14.09 3.43 8.56
C ASN A 111 -14.67 4.02 7.27
N LEU A 112 -13.99 3.85 6.13
CA LEU A 112 -14.55 4.20 4.81
C LEU A 112 -15.75 3.32 4.48
N ASP A 113 -16.64 3.80 3.62
CA ASP A 113 -17.66 2.95 2.99
C ASP A 113 -17.02 2.05 1.91
N ALA A 114 -17.68 0.94 1.59
CA ALA A 114 -17.10 -0.07 0.70
C ALA A 114 -16.59 0.50 -0.64
N PRO A 115 -17.31 1.39 -1.36
CA PRO A 115 -16.79 1.99 -2.59
C PRO A 115 -15.51 2.79 -2.38
N ASN A 116 -15.40 3.56 -1.30
CA ASN A 116 -14.17 4.31 -1.01
C ASN A 116 -13.03 3.38 -0.60
N GLN A 117 -13.29 2.32 0.15
CA GLN A 117 -12.29 1.30 0.46
C GLN A 117 -11.72 0.63 -0.80
N LEU A 118 -12.57 0.37 -1.79
CA LEU A 118 -12.17 -0.28 -3.04
C LEU A 118 -11.22 0.61 -3.87
N VAL A 119 -11.40 1.92 -3.82
CA VAL A 119 -10.58 2.87 -4.57
C VAL A 119 -9.44 3.46 -3.74
N ASN A 120 -9.44 3.33 -2.41
CA ASN A 120 -8.37 3.86 -1.57
C ASN A 120 -7.11 2.98 -1.65
N ALA A 121 -5.97 3.54 -2.02
CA ALA A 121 -4.71 2.79 -2.12
C ALA A 121 -4.24 2.25 -0.76
N ASP A 122 -4.42 3.02 0.33
CA ASP A 122 -3.97 2.62 1.67
C ASP A 122 -4.77 1.44 2.25
N SER A 123 -6.03 1.27 1.82
CA SER A 123 -6.83 0.09 2.15
C SER A 123 -6.15 -1.22 1.72
N TYR A 124 -5.44 -1.23 0.58
CA TYR A 124 -4.69 -2.39 0.10
C TYR A 124 -3.42 -2.63 0.91
N ASN A 125 -2.71 -1.56 1.29
CA ASN A 125 -1.57 -1.62 2.20
C ASN A 125 -1.97 -2.22 3.56
N CYS A 126 -2.98 -1.63 4.22
CA CYS A 126 -3.51 -2.10 5.50
C CYS A 126 -3.99 -3.57 5.41
N PHE A 127 -4.72 -3.94 4.36
CA PHE A 127 -5.18 -5.32 4.20
C PHE A 127 -4.02 -6.30 4.00
N ALA A 128 -3.08 -6.01 3.09
CA ALA A 128 -2.00 -6.93 2.74
C ALA A 128 -1.00 -7.12 3.88
N THR A 129 -0.65 -6.05 4.59
CA THR A 129 0.23 -6.11 5.76
C THR A 129 -0.43 -6.83 6.93
N GLN A 130 -1.73 -6.64 7.15
CA GLN A 130 -2.49 -7.43 8.13
C GLN A 130 -2.56 -8.90 7.72
N ALA A 131 -2.80 -9.21 6.44
CA ALA A 131 -2.83 -10.58 5.95
C ALA A 131 -1.46 -11.26 6.11
N TRP A 132 -0.36 -10.55 5.85
CA TRP A 132 1.00 -11.03 6.12
C TRP A 132 1.19 -11.34 7.61
N GLN A 133 0.88 -10.38 8.48
CA GLN A 133 1.01 -10.56 9.92
C GLN A 133 0.18 -11.75 10.42
N ASP A 134 -1.07 -11.84 9.98
CA ASP A 134 -1.99 -12.89 10.36
C ASP A 134 -1.53 -14.27 9.87
N THR A 135 -0.86 -14.38 8.73
CA THR A 135 -0.60 -15.69 8.09
C THR A 135 0.84 -16.18 8.12
N GLN A 136 1.81 -15.28 8.23
CA GLN A 136 3.23 -15.60 8.14
C GLN A 136 3.95 -15.56 9.50
N CYS A 137 3.40 -14.86 10.50
CA CYS A 137 4.08 -14.67 11.79
C CYS A 137 3.90 -15.83 12.79
N TYR A 138 3.29 -16.95 12.40
CA TYR A 138 3.10 -18.12 13.29
C TYR A 138 4.40 -18.85 13.67
N ASN A 139 5.52 -18.54 13.02
CA ASN A 139 6.83 -19.18 13.24
C ASN A 139 7.93 -18.20 13.71
N ALA A 140 7.58 -16.97 14.09
CA ALA A 140 8.54 -15.93 14.49
C ALA A 140 8.78 -15.89 16.00
#